data_AF-A0A970EL07-F1
#
_entry.id   AF-A0A970EL07-F1
#
_cell.length_a   1.000
_cell.length_b   1.000
_cell.length_c   1.000
_cell.angle_alpha   90.00
_cell.angle_beta   90.00
_cell.angle_gamma   90.00
#
_symmetry.space_group_name_H-M   'P 1'
#
loop_
_entity.id
_entity.type
_entity.pdbx_description
1 polymer ?
#
loop_
_entity_poly.entity_id
_entity_poly.type
_entity_poly.pdbx_seq_one_letter_code
_entity_poly.pdbx_strand_id
1 'polypeptide(L)'
;MKIRDSIMLGVTAGMLAGFPARFTNTTTYKLGLTDRKYGQMAASLFLPTKKQKVHPREAQIVGFLADYINCGIIGVLVANVLAKTGRDRAILKGVGVAALAWMALYGLTTRLKVAPPSRKPLSSILSFGDHVLFGALCGLIADKIGHDSLFPPQRSKTTGLKPLSQATTPSYSASQ
;
A
#
# COMPACT_ATOMS: atom_id res chain seq x y z
N MET A 1 -17.44 -5.64 -13.07
CA MET A 1 -16.29 -5.42 -13.96
C MET A 1 -15.03 -5.28 -13.10
N LYS A 2 -13.90 -5.87 -13.52
CA LYS A 2 -12.58 -5.70 -12.85
C LYS A 2 -11.79 -4.56 -13.53
N ILE A 3 -10.93 -3.85 -12.80
CA ILE A 3 -10.15 -2.71 -13.31
C ILE A 3 -8.94 -3.19 -14.11
N ARG A 4 -8.74 -2.67 -15.32
CA ARG A 4 -7.66 -3.06 -16.24
C ARG A 4 -6.49 -2.09 -16.31
N ASP A 5 -6.63 -0.89 -15.78
CA ASP A 5 -5.56 0.10 -15.71
C ASP A 5 -4.90 0.06 -14.32
N SER A 6 -3.58 -0.07 -14.26
CA SER A 6 -2.86 -0.24 -12.99
C SER A 6 -2.86 1.03 -12.15
N ILE A 7 -2.91 2.21 -12.79
CA ILE A 7 -2.96 3.50 -12.09
C ILE A 7 -4.34 3.67 -11.44
N MET A 8 -5.41 3.48 -12.21
CA MET A 8 -6.79 3.55 -11.71
C MET A 8 -7.04 2.51 -10.62
N LEU A 9 -6.51 1.29 -10.79
CA LEU A 9 -6.57 0.23 -9.77
C LEU A 9 -5.90 0.70 -8.48
N GLY A 10 -4.69 1.24 -8.58
CA GLY A 10 -3.91 1.69 -7.44
C GLY A 10 -4.52 2.88 -6.73
N VAL A 11 -4.99 3.90 -7.47
CA VAL A 11 -5.70 5.06 -6.90
C VAL A 11 -6.94 4.58 -6.14
N THR A 12 -7.75 3.72 -6.76
CA THR A 12 -8.97 3.19 -6.13
C THR A 12 -8.65 2.39 -4.88
N ALA A 13 -7.68 1.48 -4.95
CA ALA A 13 -7.26 0.67 -3.79
C ALA A 13 -6.72 1.55 -2.65
N GLY A 14 -5.88 2.54 -2.99
CA GLY A 14 -5.33 3.51 -2.05
C GLY A 14 -6.40 4.34 -1.36
N MET A 15 -7.34 4.91 -2.11
CA MET A 15 -8.42 5.72 -1.53
C MET A 15 -9.32 4.89 -0.62
N LEU A 16 -9.70 3.67 -1.02
CA LEU A 16 -10.53 2.78 -0.20
C LEU A 16 -9.81 2.30 1.07
N ALA A 17 -8.53 1.95 0.97
CA ALA A 17 -7.71 1.55 2.12
C ALA A 17 -7.40 2.72 3.07
N GLY A 18 -7.39 3.96 2.57
CA GLY A 18 -7.14 5.16 3.37
C GLY A 18 -8.21 5.42 4.42
N PHE A 19 -9.47 5.03 4.17
CA PHE A 19 -10.57 5.24 5.12
C PHE A 19 -10.34 4.54 6.48
N PRO A 20 -10.10 3.21 6.54
CA PRO A 20 -9.81 2.54 7.81
C PRO A 20 -8.58 3.08 8.53
N ALA A 21 -7.48 3.34 7.82
CA ALA A 21 -6.24 3.85 8.43
C ALA A 21 -6.43 5.26 9.02
N ARG A 22 -7.22 6.11 8.37
CA ARG A 22 -7.56 7.42 8.90
C ARG A 22 -8.52 7.34 10.09
N PHE A 23 -9.41 6.35 10.09
CA PHE A 23 -10.31 6.09 11.22
C PHE A 23 -9.54 5.64 12.47
N THR A 24 -8.58 4.71 12.32
CA THR A 24 -7.72 4.28 13.43
C THR A 24 -6.87 5.43 13.96
N ASN A 25 -6.25 6.22 13.07
CA ASN A 25 -5.49 7.41 13.45
C ASN A 25 -6.35 8.44 14.20
N THR A 26 -7.56 8.71 13.73
CA THR A 26 -8.48 9.65 14.37
C THR A 26 -8.91 9.16 15.75
N THR A 27 -9.14 7.85 15.89
CA THR A 27 -9.52 7.23 17.17
C THR A 27 -8.38 7.31 18.17
N THR A 28 -7.17 6.92 17.79
CA THR A 28 -5.98 6.98 18.66
C THR A 28 -5.61 8.42 19.05
N TYR A 29 -5.84 9.39 18.16
CA TYR A 29 -5.71 10.82 18.48
C TYR A 29 -6.72 11.27 19.54
N LYS A 30 -8.00 10.90 19.40
CA LYS A 30 -9.06 11.24 20.36
C LYS A 30 -8.81 10.62 21.74
N LEU A 31 -8.24 9.41 21.77
CA LEU A 31 -7.82 8.73 23.00
C LEU A 31 -6.54 9.34 23.63
N GLY A 32 -5.93 10.36 22.99
CA GLY A 32 -4.72 10.98 23.47
C GLY A 32 -3.47 10.09 23.36
N LEU A 33 -3.53 8.98 22.62
CA LEU A 33 -2.37 8.11 22.40
C LEU A 33 -1.38 8.72 21.39
N THR A 34 -1.91 9.50 20.45
CA THR A 34 -1.12 10.27 19.49
C THR A 34 -1.29 11.77 19.69
N ASP A 35 -0.34 12.57 19.22
CA ASP A 35 -0.41 14.04 19.30
C ASP A 35 -0.81 14.68 17.96
N ARG A 36 -1.04 13.88 16.91
CA ARG A 36 -1.31 14.36 15.54
C ARG A 36 -2.21 13.45 14.74
N LYS A 37 -3.01 14.09 13.88
CA LYS A 37 -3.75 13.44 12.81
C LYS A 37 -2.97 13.43 11.50
N TYR A 38 -3.23 12.45 10.65
CA TYR A 38 -2.65 12.39 9.28
C TYR A 38 -2.91 13.65 8.47
N GLY A 39 -4.14 14.18 8.48
CA GLY A 39 -4.43 15.45 7.80
C GLY A 39 -3.59 16.63 8.32
N GLN A 40 -3.28 16.70 9.62
CA GLN A 40 -2.42 17.76 10.16
C GLN A 40 -0.97 17.59 9.71
N MET A 41 -0.50 16.35 9.65
CA MET A 41 0.84 16.06 9.13
C MET A 41 0.94 16.37 7.64
N ALA A 42 -0.01 15.91 6.83
CA ALA A 42 -0.05 16.19 5.40
C ALA A 42 -0.14 17.70 5.12
N ALA A 43 -0.97 18.43 5.88
CA ALA A 43 -1.04 19.89 5.79
C ALA A 43 0.28 20.58 6.13
N SER A 44 1.11 20.00 7.01
CA SER A 44 2.40 20.58 7.40
C SER A 44 3.44 20.62 6.28
N LEU A 45 3.25 19.83 5.22
CA LEU A 45 4.09 19.90 4.02
C LEU A 45 3.86 21.17 3.20
N PHE A 46 2.67 21.79 3.32
CA PHE A 46 2.25 22.93 2.49
C PHE A 46 2.01 24.20 3.31
N LEU A 47 1.61 24.05 4.58
CA LEU A 47 1.20 25.14 5.44
C LEU A 47 2.02 25.14 6.73
N PRO A 48 2.65 26.27 7.11
CA PRO A 48 3.29 26.41 8.40
C PRO A 48 2.31 26.15 9.55
N THR A 49 2.79 25.56 10.65
CA THR A 49 1.98 25.24 11.84
C THR A 49 1.18 26.44 12.37
N LYS A 50 1.72 27.66 12.25
CA LYS A 50 1.00 28.89 12.63
C LYS A 50 -0.28 29.08 11.80
N LYS A 51 -0.21 28.92 10.47
CA LYS A 51 -1.38 29.05 9.58
C LYS A 51 -2.41 27.96 9.83
N GLN A 52 -1.98 26.74 10.14
CA GLN A 52 -2.91 25.65 10.48
C GLN A 52 -3.73 25.93 11.75
N LYS A 53 -3.19 26.68 12.71
CA LYS A 53 -3.89 27.08 13.93
C LYS A 53 -4.88 28.22 13.70
N VAL A 54 -4.52 29.19 12.85
CA VAL A 54 -5.36 30.36 12.54
C VAL A 54 -6.51 29.97 11.61
N HIS A 55 -6.26 29.09 10.64
CA HIS A 55 -7.22 28.68 9.60
C HIS A 55 -7.46 27.15 9.65
N PRO A 56 -8.10 26.65 10.72
CA PRO A 56 -8.19 25.21 10.97
C PRO A 56 -9.04 24.47 9.93
N ARG A 57 -10.05 25.11 9.33
CA ARG A 57 -10.94 24.46 8.34
C ARG A 57 -10.24 24.31 7.00
N GLU A 58 -9.60 25.36 6.54
CA GLU A 58 -8.82 25.41 5.31
C GLU A 58 -7.63 24.46 5.38
N ALA A 59 -6.93 24.46 6.52
CA ALA A 59 -5.83 23.51 6.75
C ALA A 59 -6.31 22.06 6.78
N GLN A 60 -7.51 21.77 7.29
CA GLN A 60 -8.10 20.44 7.23
C GLN A 60 -8.41 20.00 5.80
N ILE A 61 -8.88 20.91 4.94
CA ILE A 61 -9.14 20.61 3.52
C ILE A 61 -7.82 20.30 2.81
N VAL A 62 -6.80 21.16 2.95
CA VAL A 62 -5.47 20.93 2.37
C VAL A 62 -4.88 19.61 2.87
N GLY A 63 -4.98 19.36 4.17
CA GLY A 63 -4.52 18.12 4.79
C GLY A 63 -5.24 16.88 4.27
N PHE A 64 -6.56 16.95 4.10
CA PHE A 64 -7.35 15.86 3.54
C PHE A 64 -6.97 15.55 2.09
N LEU A 65 -6.84 16.57 1.24
CA LEU A 65 -6.46 16.40 -0.15
C LEU A 65 -5.05 15.81 -0.26
N ALA A 66 -4.09 16.37 0.47
CA ALA A 66 -2.72 15.88 0.48
C ALA A 66 -2.62 14.42 0.97
N ASP A 67 -3.36 14.08 2.02
CA ASP A 67 -3.42 12.72 2.58
C ASP A 67 -4.00 11.72 1.56
N TYR A 68 -5.11 12.06 0.89
CA TYR A 68 -5.73 11.17 -0.11
C TYR A 68 -4.93 11.06 -1.41
N ILE A 69 -4.26 12.13 -1.85
CA ILE A 69 -3.31 12.07 -2.96
C ILE A 69 -2.17 11.11 -2.59
N ASN A 70 -1.64 11.21 -1.37
CA ASN A 70 -0.60 10.31 -0.88
C ASN A 70 -1.09 8.85 -0.81
N CYS A 71 -2.31 8.61 -0.31
CA CYS A 71 -2.92 7.28 -0.36
C CYS A 71 -3.01 6.74 -1.79
N GLY A 72 -3.41 7.57 -2.75
CA GLY A 72 -3.46 7.20 -4.17
C GLY A 72 -2.09 6.85 -4.73
N ILE A 73 -1.06 7.67 -4.46
CA ILE A 73 0.33 7.42 -4.89
C ILE A 73 0.81 6.08 -4.34
N ILE A 74 0.67 5.83 -3.04
CA ILE A 74 1.11 4.56 -2.43
C ILE A 74 0.30 3.38 -2.99
N GLY A 75 -1.02 3.55 -3.19
CA GLY A 75 -1.86 2.54 -3.83
C GLY A 75 -1.40 2.18 -5.25
N VAL A 76 -1.01 3.17 -6.06
CA VAL A 76 -0.40 2.97 -7.39
C VAL A 76 0.91 2.21 -7.29
N LEU A 77 1.77 2.54 -6.31
CA LEU A 77 3.00 1.78 -6.08
C LEU A 77 2.70 0.32 -5.73
N VAL A 78 1.72 0.07 -4.85
CA VAL A 78 1.28 -1.30 -4.52
C VAL A 78 0.77 -2.03 -5.74
N ALA A 79 -0.15 -1.43 -6.51
CA ALA A 79 -0.70 -2.04 -7.72
C ALA A 79 0.39 -2.38 -8.74
N ASN A 80 1.37 -1.49 -8.93
CA ASN A 80 2.51 -1.73 -9.82
C ASN A 80 3.46 -2.82 -9.29
N VAL A 81 3.67 -2.92 -7.98
CA VAL A 81 4.44 -4.03 -7.38
C VAL A 81 3.73 -5.36 -7.66
N LEU A 82 2.42 -5.43 -7.46
CA LEU A 82 1.66 -6.65 -7.76
C LEU A 82 1.64 -6.96 -9.26
N ALA A 83 1.48 -5.96 -10.12
CA ALA A 83 1.50 -6.12 -11.58
C ALA A 83 2.86 -6.61 -12.11
N LYS A 84 3.96 -6.35 -11.40
CA LYS A 84 5.29 -6.83 -11.78
C LYS A 84 5.67 -8.17 -11.15
N THR A 85 5.21 -8.41 -9.93
CA THR A 85 5.69 -9.54 -9.11
C THR A 85 4.64 -10.63 -8.90
N GLY A 86 3.41 -10.43 -9.37
CA GLY A 86 2.28 -11.32 -9.08
C GLY A 86 1.49 -10.95 -7.83
N ARG A 87 0.32 -11.56 -7.70
CA ARG A 87 -0.62 -11.38 -6.58
C ARG A 87 -0.31 -12.27 -5.37
N ASP A 88 0.69 -13.15 -5.46
CA ASP A 88 1.11 -13.94 -4.32
C ASP A 88 1.48 -13.01 -3.17
N ARG A 89 0.96 -13.32 -1.98
CA ARG A 89 1.18 -12.53 -0.76
C ARG A 89 0.89 -11.03 -0.96
N ALA A 90 -0.16 -10.69 -1.72
CA ALA A 90 -0.51 -9.29 -2.03
C ALA A 90 -0.58 -8.39 -0.78
N ILE A 91 -1.13 -8.91 0.32
CA ILE A 91 -1.17 -8.25 1.63
C ILE A 91 0.25 -7.87 2.09
N LEU A 92 1.17 -8.83 2.12
CA LEU A 92 2.54 -8.60 2.59
C LEU A 92 3.32 -7.64 1.68
N LYS A 93 3.12 -7.75 0.36
CA LYS A 93 3.70 -6.81 -0.61
C LYS A 93 3.19 -5.39 -0.39
N GLY A 94 1.89 -5.25 -0.15
CA GLY A 94 1.27 -3.97 0.21
C GLY A 94 1.83 -3.38 1.50
N VAL A 95 1.96 -4.20 2.55
CA VAL A 95 2.62 -3.81 3.82
C VAL A 95 4.05 -3.33 3.57
N GLY A 96 4.85 -4.06 2.77
CA GLY A 96 6.23 -3.68 2.48
C GLY A 96 6.33 -2.31 1.82
N VAL A 97 5.50 -2.04 0.81
CA VAL A 97 5.47 -0.72 0.15
C VAL A 97 5.04 0.39 1.12
N ALA A 98 3.99 0.17 1.91
CA ALA A 98 3.51 1.15 2.87
C ALA A 98 4.50 1.40 4.02
N ALA A 99 5.26 0.39 4.46
CA ALA A 99 6.32 0.53 5.44
C ALA A 99 7.49 1.38 4.92
N LEU A 100 7.88 1.20 3.65
CA LEU A 100 8.87 2.06 3.00
C LEU A 100 8.36 3.51 2.87
N ALA A 101 7.10 3.69 2.51
CA ALA A 101 6.47 5.01 2.47
C ALA A 101 6.43 5.65 3.86
N TRP A 102 6.13 4.88 4.91
CA TRP A 102 6.19 5.36 6.30
C TRP A 102 7.60 5.82 6.67
N MET A 103 8.64 5.05 6.34
CA MET A 103 10.03 5.46 6.59
C MET A 103 10.38 6.76 5.88
N ALA A 104 9.97 6.92 4.62
CA ALA A 104 10.21 8.14 3.86
C ALA A 104 9.43 9.34 4.43
N LEU A 105 8.13 9.18 4.66
CA LEU A 105 7.27 10.27 5.09
C LEU A 105 7.47 10.63 6.56
N TYR A 106 7.47 9.65 7.47
CA TYR A 106 7.62 9.92 8.90
C TYR A 106 9.07 9.98 9.34
N GLY A 107 9.89 9.04 8.87
CA GLY A 107 11.30 8.96 9.26
C GLY A 107 12.11 10.11 8.68
N LEU A 108 12.06 10.32 7.36
CA LEU A 108 12.94 11.29 6.69
C LEU A 108 12.44 12.73 6.80
N THR A 109 11.16 13.02 6.54
CA THR A 109 10.68 14.43 6.53
C THR A 109 10.80 15.12 7.88
N THR A 110 10.67 14.37 8.99
CA THR A 110 10.85 14.92 10.35
C THR A 110 12.31 15.24 10.64
N ARG A 111 13.25 14.44 10.14
CA ARG A 111 14.70 14.69 10.24
C ARG A 111 15.15 15.85 9.38
N LEU A 112 14.55 16.02 8.20
CA LEU A 112 14.78 17.15 7.30
C LEU A 112 14.05 18.43 7.75
N LYS A 113 13.33 18.42 8.88
CA LYS A 113 12.54 19.54 9.40
C LYS A 113 11.45 20.05 8.44
N VAL A 114 11.05 19.22 7.47
CA VAL A 114 9.95 19.50 6.53
C VAL A 114 8.61 19.31 7.24
N ALA A 115 8.50 18.27 8.07
CA ALA A 115 7.38 18.07 8.98
C ALA A 115 7.86 18.22 10.42
N PRO A 116 7.03 18.76 11.34
CA PRO A 116 7.40 18.81 12.75
C PRO A 116 7.59 17.39 13.30
N PRO A 117 8.43 17.14 14.32
CA PRO A 117 8.59 15.81 14.93
C PRO A 117 7.54 15.56 16.02
N SER A 118 7.04 14.33 16.16
CA SER A 118 6.09 13.97 17.24
C SER A 118 6.72 14.19 18.62
N ARG A 119 5.90 14.58 19.61
CA ARG A 119 6.29 14.66 21.03
C ARG A 119 6.04 13.36 21.78
N LYS A 120 5.27 12.44 21.21
CA LYS A 120 4.90 11.15 21.83
C LYS A 120 5.53 9.98 21.06
N PRO A 121 6.40 9.16 21.70
CA PRO A 121 7.00 7.99 21.07
C PRO A 121 5.96 7.02 20.49
N LEU A 122 4.84 6.86 21.21
CA LEU A 122 3.73 6.00 20.80
C LEU A 122 3.09 6.42 19.48
N SER A 123 3.21 7.70 19.08
CA SER A 123 2.67 8.18 17.80
C SER A 123 3.39 7.54 16.61
N SER A 124 4.70 7.30 16.71
CA SER A 124 5.45 6.65 15.63
C SER A 124 5.07 5.17 15.51
N ILE A 125 4.91 4.47 16.63
CA ILE A 125 4.52 3.05 16.66
C ILE A 125 3.11 2.86 16.11
N LEU A 126 2.14 3.65 16.60
CA LEU A 126 0.76 3.58 16.13
C LEU A 126 0.66 4.00 14.66
N SER A 127 1.41 5.03 14.25
CA SER A 127 1.46 5.42 12.83
C SER A 127 2.05 4.33 11.94
N PHE A 128 3.02 3.56 12.43
CA PHE A 128 3.53 2.41 11.69
C PHE A 128 2.46 1.33 11.58
N GLY A 129 1.73 1.03 12.66
CA GLY A 129 0.61 0.10 12.64
C GLY A 129 -0.50 0.51 11.66
N ASP A 130 -0.85 1.79 11.63
CA ASP A 130 -1.78 2.36 10.65
C ASP A 130 -1.27 2.18 9.19
N HIS A 131 0.04 2.31 8.93
CA HIS A 131 0.62 2.05 7.61
C HIS A 131 0.65 0.57 7.25
N VAL A 132 0.87 -0.32 8.21
CA VAL A 132 0.74 -1.77 8.02
C VAL A 132 -0.70 -2.11 7.63
N LEU A 133 -1.69 -1.59 8.36
CA LEU A 133 -3.11 -1.78 8.05
C LEU A 133 -3.45 -1.23 6.66
N PHE A 134 -3.02 0.00 6.36
CA PHE A 134 -3.22 0.64 5.07
C PHE A 134 -2.61 -0.19 3.92
N GLY A 135 -1.35 -0.60 4.04
CA GLY A 135 -0.66 -1.40 3.03
C GLY A 135 -1.30 -2.76 2.82
N ALA A 136 -1.67 -3.44 3.91
CA ALA A 136 -2.39 -4.71 3.87
C ALA A 136 -3.71 -4.60 3.09
N LEU A 137 -4.50 -3.56 3.38
CA LEU A 137 -5.76 -3.29 2.70
C LEU A 137 -5.56 -2.89 1.24
N CYS A 138 -4.57 -2.04 0.92
CA CYS A 138 -4.21 -1.72 -0.46
C CYS A 138 -3.92 -2.99 -1.27
N GLY A 139 -3.08 -3.87 -0.73
CA GLY A 139 -2.72 -5.12 -1.38
C GLY A 139 -3.93 -6.04 -1.58
N LEU A 140 -4.77 -6.19 -0.54
CA LEU A 140 -5.98 -7.00 -0.58
C LEU A 140 -7.00 -6.46 -1.60
N ILE A 141 -7.27 -5.15 -1.57
CA ILE A 141 -8.25 -4.52 -2.46
C ILE A 141 -7.77 -4.62 -3.91
N ALA A 142 -6.49 -4.31 -4.18
CA ALA A 142 -5.92 -4.39 -5.52
C ALA A 142 -5.95 -5.83 -6.09
N ASP A 143 -5.70 -6.84 -5.26
CA ASP A 143 -5.84 -8.26 -5.61
C ASP A 143 -7.28 -8.61 -6.01
N LYS A 144 -8.28 -8.11 -5.26
CA LYS A 144 -9.69 -8.44 -5.48
C LYS A 144 -10.31 -7.75 -6.69
N ILE A 145 -10.04 -6.46 -6.88
CA ILE A 145 -10.72 -5.65 -7.92
C ILE A 145 -9.92 -5.52 -9.22
N GLY A 146 -8.63 -5.84 -9.19
CA GLY A 146 -7.78 -5.83 -10.38
C GLY A 146 -8.16 -6.92 -11.37
N HIS A 147 -8.11 -6.63 -12.66
CA HIS A 147 -8.32 -7.60 -13.73
C HIS A 147 -7.11 -8.53 -13.85
N ASP A 148 -7.32 -9.81 -14.16
CA ASP A 148 -6.24 -10.81 -14.10
C ASP A 148 -5.14 -10.55 -15.16
N SER A 149 -5.48 -9.89 -16.26
CA SER A 149 -4.53 -9.45 -17.30
C SER A 149 -3.47 -8.45 -16.81
N LEU A 150 -3.67 -7.80 -15.65
CA LEU A 150 -2.68 -6.88 -15.08
C LEU A 150 -1.55 -7.60 -14.36
N PHE A 151 -1.68 -8.90 -14.09
CA PHE A 151 -0.79 -9.61 -13.18
C PHE A 151 -0.15 -10.82 -13.88
N PRO A 152 1.12 -11.13 -13.54
CA PRO A 152 1.76 -12.33 -14.03
C PRO A 152 0.93 -13.57 -13.66
N PRO A 153 0.91 -14.60 -14.51
CA PRO A 153 0.30 -15.88 -14.17
C PRO A 153 0.89 -16.37 -12.86
N GLN A 154 0.05 -16.81 -11.93
CA GLN A 154 0.55 -17.47 -10.74
C GLN A 154 1.33 -18.72 -11.19
N ARG A 155 2.59 -18.85 -10.75
CA ARG A 155 3.31 -20.12 -10.91
C ARG A 155 2.46 -21.20 -10.26
N SER A 156 1.80 -22.03 -11.07
CA SER A 156 1.01 -23.11 -10.53
C SER A 156 1.94 -24.01 -9.73
N LYS A 157 1.48 -24.44 -8.55
CA LYS A 157 2.10 -25.55 -7.83
C LYS A 157 1.77 -26.86 -8.55
N THR A 158 1.97 -26.94 -9.87
CA THR A 158 1.83 -28.21 -10.58
C THR A 158 3.11 -29.00 -10.34
N THR A 159 3.02 -29.85 -9.32
CA THR A 159 3.77 -31.09 -9.11
C THR A 159 4.57 -31.54 -10.32
N GLY A 160 5.89 -31.67 -10.13
CA GLY A 160 6.81 -32.25 -11.08
C GLY A 160 6.62 -33.75 -11.28
N LEU A 161 5.47 -34.15 -11.82
CA LEU A 161 5.29 -35.46 -12.40
C LEU A 161 5.02 -35.26 -13.90
N LYS A 162 6.11 -35.33 -14.67
CA LYS A 162 6.00 -35.70 -16.09
C LYS A 162 5.37 -37.10 -16.13
N PRO A 163 4.32 -37.35 -16.92
CA PRO A 163 3.89 -38.72 -17.20
C PRO A 163 5.06 -39.46 -17.87
N LEU A 164 5.52 -40.55 -17.26
CA LEU A 164 6.56 -41.44 -17.80
C LEU A 164 6.11 -42.23 -19.05
N SER A 165 4.96 -41.92 -19.66
CA SER A 165 4.39 -42.69 -20.78
C SER A 165 4.98 -42.34 -22.14
N GLN A 166 6.10 -41.61 -22.21
CA GLN A 166 6.84 -41.34 -23.45
C GLN A 166 8.26 -41.92 -23.45
N ALA A 167 8.54 -42.90 -22.57
CA ALA A 167 9.73 -43.74 -22.71
C ALA A 167 9.49 -44.75 -23.86
N THR A 168 9.75 -44.28 -25.08
CA THR A 168 10.22 -45.03 -26.25
C THR A 168 10.34 -46.55 -26.08
N THR A 169 9.44 -47.30 -26.70
CA THR A 169 9.70 -48.68 -27.12
C THR A 169 10.73 -48.67 -28.26
N PRO A 170 11.87 -49.38 -28.16
CA PRO A 170 12.75 -49.58 -29.30
C PRO A 170 12.08 -50.52 -30.31
N SER A 171 11.89 -50.06 -31.54
CA SER A 171 11.52 -50.92 -32.66
C SER A 171 12.72 -51.79 -33.05
N TYR A 172 12.67 -53.08 -32.73
CA TYR A 172 13.55 -54.07 -33.34
C TYR A 172 13.12 -54.28 -34.79
N SER A 173 13.88 -53.77 -35.75
CA SER A 173 13.81 -54.22 -37.13
C SER A 173 14.59 -55.54 -37.25
N ALA A 174 13.88 -56.65 -37.30
CA ALA A 174 14.43 -57.89 -37.82
C ALA A 174 14.40 -57.81 -39.36
N SER A 175 15.56 -57.91 -40.00
CA SER A 175 15.68 -58.19 -41.42
C SER A 175 16.53 -59.44 -41.60
N GLN A 176 15.88 -60.48 -42.13
CA GLN A 176 16.47 -61.65 -42.76
C GLN A 176 17.14 -61.28 -44.08
#